data_AF-A0A183G7I3-F1
#
_entry.id   AF-A0A183G7I3-F1
#
_cell.length_a   1.000
_cell.length_b   1.000
_cell.length_c   1.000
_cell.angle_alpha   90.00
_cell.angle_beta   90.00
_cell.angle_gamma   90.00
#
_symmetry.space_group_name_H-M   'P 1'
#
loop_
_entity.id
_entity.type
_entity.pdbx_description
1 polymer ?
#
loop_
_entity_poly.entity_id
_entity_poly.type
_entity_poly.pdbx_seq_one_letter_code
_entity_poly.pdbx_strand_id
1 'polypeptide(L)'
;METIVQKNFRRPLFTAEVLPLMRESSLTNLPEQVDLSVLGYDCAHFSERGLSLLHIAMWNSLFTKSSDRLREYRPMALPLLCPDFRCPFLRTVSNSGFCVWKQPQVAEESSIYPKLITICVLMFCLLLAAMVLFFVCRNPRRTDDIKKPVKSFGASFSSIKFIDEDVV
;
A
#
# COMPACT_ATOMS: atom_id res chain seq x y z
N MET A 1 -19.73 22.45 4.75
CA MET A 1 -19.17 23.63 5.45
C MET A 1 -18.48 24.57 4.47
N GLU A 2 -17.47 24.13 3.71
CA GLU A 2 -16.77 24.95 2.70
C GLU A 2 -17.73 25.65 1.71
N THR A 3 -18.69 24.93 1.13
CA THR A 3 -19.70 25.52 0.23
C THR A 3 -20.58 26.58 0.90
N ILE A 4 -20.87 26.42 2.21
CA ILE A 4 -21.65 27.39 2.99
C ILE A 4 -20.83 28.65 3.20
N VAL A 5 -19.55 28.50 3.58
CA VAL A 5 -18.64 29.62 3.79
C VAL A 5 -18.48 30.42 2.50
N GLN A 6 -18.20 29.73 1.39
CA GLN A 6 -18.00 30.37 0.09
C GLN A 6 -19.25 31.08 -0.44
N LYS A 7 -20.46 30.63 -0.08
CA LYS A 7 -21.72 31.26 -0.48
C LYS A 7 -22.08 32.47 0.38
N ASN A 8 -21.84 32.41 1.69
CA ASN A 8 -22.34 33.41 2.64
C ASN A 8 -21.31 34.47 3.05
N PHE A 9 -20.00 34.21 2.90
CA PHE A 9 -18.93 35.10 3.36
C PHE A 9 -18.13 35.69 2.19
N ARG A 10 -18.82 36.25 1.20
CA ARG A 10 -18.18 36.96 0.08
C ARG A 10 -18.04 38.45 0.39
N ARG A 11 -16.81 38.91 0.58
CA ARG A 11 -16.46 40.33 0.71
C ARG A 11 -15.26 40.64 -0.19
N PRO A 12 -15.16 41.86 -0.76
CA PRO A 12 -14.07 42.20 -1.68
C PRO A 12 -12.69 42.24 -1.00
N LEU A 13 -12.64 42.53 0.30
CA LEU A 13 -11.39 42.72 1.07
C LEU A 13 -11.20 41.67 2.18
N PHE A 14 -12.02 40.61 2.19
CA PHE A 14 -11.95 39.57 3.21
C PHE A 14 -12.34 38.23 2.62
N THR A 15 -11.57 37.19 2.96
CA THR A 15 -11.81 35.81 2.54
C THR A 15 -11.92 34.91 3.76
N ALA A 16 -12.80 33.92 3.67
CA ALA A 16 -12.99 32.92 4.72
C ALA A 16 -12.58 31.55 4.18
N GLU A 17 -11.67 30.89 4.91
CA GLU A 17 -11.10 29.59 4.56
C GLU A 17 -11.44 28.57 5.62
N VAL A 18 -11.81 27.37 5.19
CA VAL A 18 -12.00 26.21 6.09
C VAL A 18 -10.77 25.32 5.95
N LEU A 19 -10.07 25.07 7.05
CA LEU A 19 -8.97 24.12 7.10
C LEU A 19 -9.53 22.77 7.54
N PRO A 20 -9.37 21.69 6.75
CA PRO A 20 -9.92 20.38 7.10
C PRO A 20 -9.06 19.62 8.13
N LEU A 21 -7.99 20.25 8.62
CA LEU A 21 -6.92 19.66 9.45
C LEU A 21 -7.42 18.82 10.63
N MET A 22 -8.53 19.22 11.28
CA MET A 22 -9.06 18.56 12.47
C MET A 22 -10.15 17.53 12.19
N ARG A 23 -10.41 17.18 10.92
CA ARG A 23 -11.50 16.26 10.57
C ARG A 23 -11.23 14.84 11.05
N GLU A 24 -9.97 14.42 10.97
CA GLU A 24 -9.49 13.08 11.29
C GLU A 24 -8.29 13.19 12.25
N SER A 25 -8.41 13.98 13.32
CA SER A 25 -7.31 14.19 14.27
C SER A 25 -7.09 12.98 15.17
N SER A 26 -5.83 12.61 15.38
CA SER A 26 -5.43 11.54 16.29
C SER A 26 -4.13 11.91 17.02
N LEU A 27 -3.94 11.35 18.20
CA LEU A 27 -2.66 11.47 18.90
C LEU A 27 -1.60 10.61 18.21
N THR A 28 -0.34 11.04 18.31
CA THR A 28 0.78 10.31 17.73
C THR A 28 1.16 9.14 18.63
N ASN A 29 1.32 7.95 18.04
CA ASN A 29 1.85 6.78 18.74
C ASN A 29 3.39 6.85 18.81
N LEU A 30 3.95 6.72 19.99
CA LEU A 30 5.36 6.35 20.21
C LEU A 30 5.49 4.82 20.16
N PRO A 31 6.71 4.26 20.07
CA PRO A 31 6.92 2.81 19.91
C PRO A 31 6.20 1.93 20.94
N GLU A 32 5.98 2.43 22.15
CA GLU A 32 5.39 1.68 23.25
C GLU A 32 4.07 2.28 23.78
N GLN A 33 3.78 3.57 23.51
CA GLN A 33 2.61 4.26 24.08
C GLN A 33 2.18 5.48 23.24
N VAL A 34 0.93 5.93 23.39
CA VAL A 34 0.46 7.21 22.83
C VAL A 34 1.19 8.39 23.49
N ASP A 35 1.65 9.37 22.71
CA ASP A 35 2.24 10.61 23.23
C ASP A 35 1.14 11.51 23.82
N LEU A 36 1.01 11.50 25.16
CA LEU A 36 0.09 12.38 25.89
C LEU A 36 0.69 13.75 26.23
N SER A 37 1.98 13.99 25.96
CA SER A 37 2.66 15.26 26.31
C SER A 37 2.10 16.48 25.58
N VAL A 38 1.32 16.25 24.53
CA VAL A 38 0.63 17.28 23.74
C VAL A 38 -0.67 17.75 24.38
N LEU A 39 -1.14 17.06 25.42
CA LEU A 39 -2.28 17.45 26.24
C LEU A 39 -1.80 18.09 27.54
N GLY A 40 -2.62 19.01 28.07
CA GLY A 40 -2.41 19.63 29.36
C GLY A 40 -2.65 18.67 30.52
N TYR A 41 -2.50 19.18 31.73
CA TYR A 41 -2.67 18.41 32.97
C TYR A 41 -4.05 17.75 33.10
N ASP A 42 -5.08 18.33 32.48
CA ASP A 42 -6.44 17.82 32.48
C ASP A 42 -6.73 16.78 31.36
N CYS A 43 -5.73 16.45 30.55
CA CYS A 43 -5.86 15.54 29.41
C CYS A 43 -6.92 15.96 28.38
N ALA A 44 -7.32 17.23 28.36
CA ALA A 44 -8.39 17.73 27.51
C ALA A 44 -7.94 18.92 26.65
N HIS A 45 -7.25 19.89 27.26
CA HIS A 45 -6.71 21.03 26.52
C HIS A 45 -5.33 20.70 25.93
N PHE A 46 -4.93 21.44 24.91
CA PHE A 46 -3.55 21.36 24.44
C PHE A 46 -2.58 21.85 25.51
N SER A 47 -1.46 21.16 25.68
CA SER A 47 -0.30 21.72 26.39
C SER A 47 0.36 22.80 25.53
N GLU A 48 1.32 23.53 26.10
CA GLU A 48 2.16 24.48 25.33
C GLU A 48 2.83 23.81 24.12
N ARG A 49 3.29 22.56 24.30
CA ARG A 49 3.83 21.72 23.22
C ARG A 49 2.77 21.39 22.19
N GLY A 50 1.60 20.89 22.60
CA GLY A 50 0.51 20.54 21.69
C GLY A 50 0.03 21.73 20.85
N LEU A 51 -0.12 22.90 21.48
CA LEU A 51 -0.53 24.12 20.80
C LEU A 51 0.51 24.59 19.79
N SER A 52 1.81 24.49 20.14
CA SER A 52 2.90 24.80 19.21
C SER A 52 2.88 23.89 17.97
N LEU A 53 2.67 22.59 18.15
CA LEU A 53 2.56 21.64 17.04
C LEU A 53 1.31 21.90 16.18
N LEU A 54 0.18 22.25 16.79
CA LEU A 54 -1.03 22.63 16.06
C LEU A 54 -0.82 23.89 15.23
N HIS A 55 -0.15 24.91 15.78
CA HIS A 55 0.18 26.14 15.05
C HIS A 55 1.08 25.86 13.85
N ILE A 56 2.10 25.00 13.99
CA ILE A 56 2.95 24.57 12.86
C ILE A 56 2.10 23.90 11.76
N ALA A 57 1.21 22.98 12.14
CA ALA A 57 0.35 22.30 11.18
C ALA A 57 -0.64 23.26 10.48
N MET A 58 -1.22 24.21 11.22
CA MET A 58 -2.08 25.26 10.66
C MET A 58 -1.30 26.15 9.69
N TRP A 59 -0.11 26.61 10.06
CA TRP A 59 0.76 27.41 9.21
C TRP A 59 1.04 26.70 7.88
N ASN A 60 1.47 25.44 7.95
CA ASN A 60 1.73 24.64 6.77
C ASN A 60 0.47 24.45 5.92
N SER A 61 -0.71 24.28 6.54
CA SER A 61 -1.99 24.18 5.84
C SER A 61 -2.35 25.45 5.05
N LEU A 62 -2.04 26.64 5.59
CA LEU A 62 -2.27 27.92 4.91
C LEU A 62 -1.39 28.08 3.66
N PHE A 63 -0.20 27.50 3.65
CA PHE A 63 0.68 27.45 2.49
C PHE A 63 0.47 26.20 1.63
N THR A 64 -0.44 25.28 1.98
CA THR A 64 -0.73 24.10 1.15
C THR A 64 -1.85 24.40 0.17
N LYS A 65 -1.77 23.82 -1.04
CA LYS A 65 -2.83 23.93 -2.05
C LYS A 65 -4.16 23.44 -1.45
N SER A 66 -5.27 24.13 -1.71
CA SER A 66 -6.57 23.80 -1.11
C SER A 66 -6.99 22.35 -1.34
N SER A 67 -6.65 21.75 -2.50
CA SER A 67 -6.92 20.35 -2.81
C SER A 67 -6.02 19.36 -2.06
N ASP A 68 -4.85 19.83 -1.64
CA ASP A 68 -3.76 19.00 -1.10
C ASP A 68 -3.66 19.17 0.43
N ARG A 69 -4.53 19.98 1.05
CA ARG A 69 -4.58 20.16 2.51
C ARG A 69 -4.94 18.84 3.18
N LEU A 70 -4.12 18.45 4.17
CA LEU A 70 -4.36 17.28 4.99
C LEU A 70 -5.65 17.42 5.81
N ARG A 71 -6.35 16.30 5.97
CA ARG A 71 -7.57 16.17 6.81
C ARG A 71 -7.29 15.59 8.18
N GLU A 72 -6.16 14.92 8.29
CA GLU A 72 -5.67 14.30 9.51
C GLU A 72 -4.60 15.20 10.13
N TYR A 73 -4.79 15.48 11.42
CA TYR A 73 -3.81 16.12 12.26
C TYR A 73 -3.22 15.08 13.21
N ARG A 74 -1.91 14.88 13.11
CA ARG A 74 -1.12 14.16 14.10
C ARG A 74 -0.09 15.12 14.71
N PRO A 75 -0.05 15.27 16.04
CA PRO A 75 0.93 16.10 16.72
C PRO A 75 2.35 15.59 16.46
N MET A 76 3.01 16.18 15.47
CA MET A 76 4.40 15.87 15.12
C MET A 76 5.13 17.15 14.74
N ALA A 77 6.41 17.21 15.07
CA ALA A 77 7.26 18.33 14.70
C ALA A 77 7.55 18.27 13.21
N LEU A 78 6.78 19.04 12.43
CA LEU A 78 6.99 19.22 11.00
C LEU A 78 7.82 20.48 10.76
N PRO A 79 8.67 20.51 9.71
CA PRO A 79 9.32 21.75 9.31
C PRO A 79 8.28 22.78 8.86
N LEU A 80 8.50 24.05 9.23
CA LEU A 80 7.65 25.16 8.78
C LEU A 80 7.84 25.39 7.29
N LEU A 81 6.73 25.55 6.56
CA LEU A 81 6.77 25.97 5.17
C LEU A 81 7.10 27.45 5.07
N CYS A 82 8.10 27.76 4.25
CA CYS A 82 8.39 29.12 3.84
C CYS A 82 7.53 29.51 2.62
N PRO A 83 7.08 30.77 2.51
CA PRO A 83 6.43 31.27 1.31
C PRO A 83 7.36 31.15 0.09
N ASP A 84 6.85 30.67 -1.05
CA ASP A 84 7.61 30.66 -2.31
C ASP A 84 7.61 32.08 -2.91
N PHE A 85 8.74 32.53 -3.47
CA PHE A 85 8.83 33.86 -4.09
C PHE A 85 7.83 34.08 -5.24
N ARG A 86 7.41 33.02 -5.93
CA ARG A 86 6.39 33.05 -6.99
C ARG A 86 4.96 33.00 -6.44
N CYS A 87 4.79 32.57 -5.19
CA CYS A 87 3.52 32.49 -4.48
C CYS A 87 3.65 32.97 -3.02
N PRO A 88 3.96 34.26 -2.79
CA PRO A 88 4.31 34.79 -1.47
C PRO A 88 3.06 35.12 -0.61
N PHE A 89 1.92 34.47 -0.88
CA PHE A 89 0.64 34.74 -0.21
C PHE A 89 0.03 33.46 0.35
N LEU A 90 -0.83 33.62 1.36
CA LEU A 90 -1.63 32.51 1.91
C LEU A 90 -2.55 31.96 0.82
N ARG A 91 -2.61 30.63 0.73
CA ARG A 91 -3.44 29.96 -0.27
C ARG A 91 -4.90 29.97 0.18
N THR A 92 -5.77 30.30 -0.75
CA THR A 92 -7.22 30.37 -0.60
C THR A 92 -7.89 29.51 -1.67
N VAL A 93 -9.17 29.17 -1.50
CA VAL A 93 -9.93 28.45 -2.53
C VAL A 93 -9.88 29.18 -3.88
N SER A 94 -9.87 30.51 -3.87
CA SER A 94 -9.84 31.31 -5.10
C SER A 94 -8.45 31.44 -5.73
N ASN A 95 -7.36 31.51 -4.93
CA ASN A 95 -6.02 31.75 -5.48
C ASN A 95 -5.17 30.47 -5.62
N SER A 96 -5.59 29.36 -5.00
CA SER A 96 -4.78 28.17 -4.88
C SER A 96 -4.54 27.44 -6.21
N GLY A 97 -5.35 27.73 -7.24
CA GLY A 97 -5.16 27.23 -8.60
C GLY A 97 -4.14 28.02 -9.43
N PHE A 98 -3.91 29.29 -9.11
CA PHE A 98 -2.94 30.13 -9.82
C PHE A 98 -1.49 29.80 -9.45
N CYS A 99 -1.30 29.15 -8.30
CA CYS A 99 -0.01 28.66 -7.86
C CYS A 99 0.22 27.24 -8.38
N VAL A 100 0.87 27.13 -9.55
CA VAL A 100 1.22 25.85 -10.22
C VAL A 100 2.34 25.10 -9.48
N TRP A 101 3.05 25.75 -8.57
CA TRP A 101 4.20 25.13 -7.92
C TRP A 101 3.81 24.11 -6.85
N LYS A 102 4.33 22.90 -7.02
CA LYS A 102 4.37 21.85 -5.99
C LYS A 102 5.69 22.00 -5.22
N GLN A 103 5.61 21.89 -3.90
CA GLN A 103 6.78 21.77 -3.03
C GLN A 103 7.76 20.75 -3.63
N PRO A 104 9.10 20.92 -3.53
CA PRO A 104 9.98 19.80 -3.76
C PRO A 104 9.55 18.82 -2.68
N GLN A 105 8.96 17.70 -3.09
CA GLN A 105 8.74 16.59 -2.18
C GLN A 105 10.11 16.39 -1.53
N VAL A 106 10.20 16.59 -0.20
CA VAL A 106 11.30 15.96 0.54
C VAL A 106 11.25 14.54 0.02
N ALA A 107 12.33 14.09 -0.61
CA ALA A 107 12.36 12.80 -1.25
C ALA A 107 12.05 11.77 -0.16
N GLU A 108 10.77 11.44 -0.02
CA GLU A 108 10.36 10.12 0.39
C GLU A 108 10.98 9.28 -0.70
N GLU A 109 12.19 8.77 -0.42
CA GLU A 109 12.88 7.85 -1.30
C GLU A 109 11.82 6.85 -1.70
N SER A 110 11.37 6.92 -2.95
CA SER A 110 10.37 6.00 -3.46
C SER A 110 11.07 4.66 -3.42
N SER A 111 10.88 3.96 -2.31
CA SER A 111 11.62 2.78 -1.94
C SER A 111 11.56 1.84 -3.14
N ILE A 112 12.70 1.54 -3.74
CA ILE A 112 12.76 0.69 -4.94
C ILE A 112 12.35 -0.74 -4.56
N TYR A 113 12.44 -1.07 -3.28
CA TYR A 113 12.14 -2.36 -2.67
C TYR A 113 10.73 -2.90 -2.99
N PRO A 114 9.60 -2.20 -2.80
CA PRO A 114 8.28 -2.69 -3.20
C PRO A 114 8.19 -3.06 -4.68
N LYS A 115 8.82 -2.27 -5.58
CA LYS A 115 8.82 -2.57 -7.02
C LYS A 115 9.67 -3.81 -7.32
N LEU A 116 10.85 -3.92 -6.72
CA LEU A 116 11.75 -5.05 -6.89
C LEU A 116 11.14 -6.35 -6.35
N ILE A 117 10.53 -6.31 -5.16
CA ILE A 117 9.81 -7.44 -4.55
C ILE A 117 8.71 -7.93 -5.49
N THR A 118 7.90 -7.00 -6.04
CA THR A 118 6.83 -7.34 -6.97
C THR A 118 7.36 -8.04 -8.23
N ILE A 119 8.46 -7.55 -8.80
CA ILE A 119 9.11 -8.16 -9.97
C ILE A 119 9.63 -9.57 -9.63
N CYS A 120 10.33 -9.74 -8.50
CA CYS A 120 10.85 -11.03 -8.07
C CYS A 120 9.74 -12.08 -7.88
N VAL A 121 8.62 -11.68 -7.24
CA VAL A 121 7.47 -12.56 -7.05
C VAL A 121 6.87 -12.98 -8.39
N LEU A 122 6.65 -12.03 -9.31
CA LEU A 122 6.12 -12.34 -10.64
C LEU A 122 7.02 -13.31 -11.42
N MET A 123 8.33 -13.10 -11.40
CA MET A 123 9.29 -13.99 -12.07
C MET A 123 9.27 -15.39 -11.46
N PHE A 124 9.20 -15.50 -10.13
CA PHE A 124 9.12 -16.79 -9.45
C PHE A 124 7.82 -17.53 -9.79
N CYS A 125 6.67 -16.83 -9.82
CA CYS A 125 5.40 -17.41 -10.23
C CYS A 125 5.43 -17.92 -11.68
N LEU A 126 6.04 -17.18 -12.61
CA LEU A 126 6.20 -17.60 -14.00
C LEU A 126 7.10 -18.85 -14.13
N LEU A 127 8.19 -18.91 -13.36
CA LEU A 127 9.07 -20.07 -13.33
C LEU A 127 8.35 -21.31 -12.77
N LEU A 128 7.60 -21.16 -11.68
CA LEU A 128 6.79 -22.26 -11.14
C LEU A 128 5.75 -22.75 -12.14
N ALA A 129 5.04 -21.84 -12.82
CA ALA A 129 4.09 -22.21 -13.85
C ALA A 129 4.75 -22.95 -15.01
N ALA A 130 5.92 -22.49 -15.48
CA ALA A 130 6.69 -23.15 -16.52
C ALA A 130 7.17 -24.54 -16.10
N MET A 131 7.63 -24.71 -14.85
CA MET A 131 8.04 -26.01 -14.32
C MET A 131 6.85 -26.97 -14.23
N VAL A 132 5.69 -26.51 -13.75
CA VAL A 132 4.47 -27.32 -13.72
C VAL A 132 4.07 -27.74 -15.13
N LEU A 133 4.04 -26.81 -16.10
CA LEU A 133 3.77 -27.13 -17.50
C LEU A 133 4.78 -28.12 -18.07
N PHE A 134 6.06 -27.96 -17.76
CA PHE A 134 7.11 -28.88 -18.18
C PHE A 134 6.88 -30.29 -17.63
N PHE A 135 6.57 -30.43 -16.33
CA PHE A 135 6.28 -31.73 -15.72
C PHE A 135 4.98 -32.34 -16.23
N VAL A 136 3.93 -31.54 -16.44
CA VAL A 136 2.65 -32.01 -17.00
C VAL A 136 2.81 -32.45 -18.46
N CYS A 137 3.56 -31.71 -19.28
CA CYS A 137 3.83 -32.06 -20.67
C CYS A 137 4.84 -33.21 -20.81
N ARG A 138 5.74 -33.41 -19.84
CA ARG A 138 6.73 -34.50 -19.84
C ARG A 138 6.33 -35.75 -19.09
N ASN A 139 5.22 -35.74 -18.36
CA ASN A 139 4.54 -36.97 -17.93
C ASN A 139 3.50 -37.33 -19.01
N PRO A 140 3.87 -38.04 -20.08
CA PRO A 140 2.86 -38.70 -20.91
C PRO A 140 2.13 -39.66 -19.98
N ARG A 141 0.81 -39.48 -19.83
CA ARG A 141 -0.03 -40.53 -19.26
C ARG A 141 0.30 -41.80 -20.03
N ARG A 142 0.89 -42.76 -19.33
CA ARG A 142 1.09 -44.16 -19.67
C ARG A 142 -0.09 -44.68 -20.50
N THR A 143 0.00 -44.52 -21.82
CA THR A 143 -0.87 -45.19 -22.82
C THR A 143 -0.15 -46.40 -23.41
N ASP A 144 0.75 -47.02 -22.63
CA ASP A 144 1.42 -48.28 -23.00
C ASP A 144 0.66 -49.52 -22.50
N ASP A 145 -0.39 -49.34 -21.70
CA ASP A 145 -1.20 -50.45 -21.18
C ASP A 145 -2.34 -50.88 -22.15
N ILE A 146 -2.49 -50.24 -23.31
CA ILE A 146 -3.42 -50.64 -24.40
C ILE A 146 -2.63 -51.05 -25.65
N LYS A 147 -1.60 -51.89 -25.54
CA LYS A 147 -0.98 -52.54 -26.72
C LYS A 147 -0.17 -53.79 -26.42
N LYS A 148 -0.55 -54.55 -25.38
CA LYS A 148 -0.11 -55.94 -25.26
C LYS A 148 -1.25 -56.87 -25.67
N PRO A 149 -1.12 -57.65 -26.76
CA PRO A 149 -2.13 -58.64 -27.10
C PRO A 149 -2.17 -59.69 -25.97
N VAL A 150 -3.32 -59.83 -25.33
CA VAL A 150 -3.56 -60.89 -24.35
C VAL A 150 -3.53 -62.21 -25.11
N LYS A 151 -2.54 -63.05 -24.80
CA LYS A 151 -2.48 -64.44 -25.28
C LYS A 151 -3.63 -65.19 -24.60
N SER A 152 -4.55 -65.75 -25.37
CA SER A 152 -5.69 -66.49 -24.81
C SER A 152 -5.21 -67.68 -23.99
N PHE A 153 -5.83 -67.87 -22.82
CA PHE A 153 -5.57 -69.00 -21.93
C PHE A 153 -6.00 -70.30 -22.64
N GLY A 154 -5.06 -71.25 -22.85
CA GLY A 154 -5.35 -72.58 -23.40
C GLY A 154 -4.57 -72.99 -24.67
N ALA A 155 -3.82 -72.09 -25.31
CA ALA A 155 -3.02 -72.42 -26.49
C ALA A 155 -1.60 -72.89 -26.10
N SER A 156 -1.49 -74.15 -25.66
CA SER A 156 -0.40 -75.10 -25.90
C SER A 156 -0.32 -76.16 -24.79
N PHE A 157 -1.23 -77.12 -24.85
CA PHE A 157 -1.15 -78.40 -24.13
C PHE A 157 -0.17 -79.36 -24.84
N SER A 158 1.14 -79.13 -24.74
CA SER A 158 2.10 -80.04 -25.39
C SER A 158 3.48 -80.19 -24.71
N SER A 159 3.66 -79.82 -23.44
CA SER A 159 4.93 -80.13 -22.75
C SER A 159 4.85 -80.42 -21.25
N ILE A 160 3.73 -80.92 -20.74
CA ILE A 160 3.74 -81.53 -19.40
C ILE A 160 4.39 -82.90 -19.54
N LYS A 161 5.71 -82.92 -19.32
CA LYS A 161 6.51 -84.13 -19.14
C LYS A 161 6.49 -84.42 -17.65
N PHE A 162 5.68 -85.39 -17.23
CA PHE A 162 5.79 -85.96 -15.89
C PHE A 162 7.13 -86.69 -15.81
N ILE A 163 8.01 -86.26 -14.91
CA ILE A 163 9.18 -87.02 -14.49
C ILE A 163 9.17 -87.03 -12.97
N ASP A 164 9.37 -88.26 -12.49
CA ASP A 164 9.36 -88.74 -11.12
C ASP A 164 9.92 -87.79 -10.06
N GLU A 165 9.25 -87.89 -8.93
CA GLU A 165 9.63 -87.44 -7.61
C GLU A 165 10.89 -88.20 -7.15
N ASP A 166 11.95 -87.47 -6.84
CA ASP A 166 13.17 -87.96 -6.20
C ASP A 166 12.85 -88.51 -4.80
N VAL A 167 13.38 -89.69 -4.42
CA VAL A 167 13.53 -90.03 -2.99
C VAL A 167 14.77 -90.92 -2.74
N VAL A 168 15.78 -90.27 -2.11
CA VAL A 168 16.94 -90.73 -1.29
C VAL A 168 18.14 -91.37 -1.99
#